data_AF-A0A943K7T0-F1
#
_entry.id   AF-A0A943K7T0-F1
#
_cell.length_a   1.000
_cell.length_b   1.000
_cell.length_c   1.000
_cell.angle_alpha   90.00
_cell.angle_beta   90.00
_cell.angle_gamma   90.00
#
_symmetry.space_group_name_H-M   'P 1'
#
loop_
_entity.id
_entity.type
_entity.pdbx_description
1 polymer ?
#
loop_
_entity_poly.entity_id
_entity_poly.type
_entity_poly.pdbx_seq_one_letter_code
_entity_poly.pdbx_strand_id
1 'polypeptide(L)'
;MKQAKRTMREKLDHNKKLYGRNSFSSGYVMGATIYSDYPKCDKNSQKEIKAIIDSYHANAKNGDELSKGFMCGVRDSANERKQHLKRR
;
A
#
# COMPACT_ATOMS: atom_id res chain seq x y z
N MET A 1 25.23 4.22 -11.78
CA MET A 1 24.73 4.88 -10.55
C MET A 1 23.61 4.02 -9.97
N LYS A 2 23.72 3.52 -8.72
CA LYS A 2 22.60 2.85 -8.06
C LYS A 2 21.57 3.93 -7.71
N GLN A 3 20.38 3.86 -8.29
CA GLN A 3 19.30 4.79 -7.99
C GLN A 3 18.99 4.70 -6.48
N ALA A 4 19.05 5.83 -5.76
CA ALA A 4 18.74 5.85 -4.35
C ALA A 4 17.33 5.31 -4.13
N LYS A 5 17.18 4.35 -3.20
CA LYS A 5 15.90 3.71 -2.93
C LYS A 5 14.98 4.75 -2.26
N ARG A 6 13.97 5.24 -2.99
CA ARG A 6 12.99 6.19 -2.45
C ARG A 6 12.35 5.64 -1.17
N THR A 7 12.20 6.49 -0.16
CA THR A 7 11.46 6.24 1.07
C THR A 7 9.98 6.00 0.79
N MET A 8 9.26 5.40 1.74
CA MET A 8 7.81 5.23 1.63
C MET A 8 7.13 6.60 1.46
N ARG A 9 7.52 7.59 2.26
CA ARG A 9 7.00 8.95 2.20
C ARG A 9 7.18 9.58 0.81
N GLU A 10 8.37 9.50 0.22
CA GLU A 10 8.61 10.03 -1.14
C GLU A 10 7.74 9.34 -2.20
N LYS A 11 7.55 8.02 -2.08
CA LYS A 11 6.67 7.27 -2.98
C LYS A 11 5.22 7.65 -2.79
N LEU A 12 4.76 7.83 -1.55
CA LEU A 12 3.39 8.23 -1.24
C LEU A 12 3.12 9.65 -1.76
N ASP A 13 4.02 10.59 -1.52
CA ASP A 13 3.87 11.98 -1.99
C ASP A 13 3.87 12.06 -3.52
N HIS A 14 4.68 11.25 -4.20
CA HIS A 14 4.64 11.13 -5.65
C HIS A 14 3.28 10.60 -6.14
N ASN A 15 2.77 9.51 -5.55
CA ASN A 15 1.50 8.93 -5.98
C ASN A 15 0.29 9.82 -5.61
N LYS A 16 0.34 10.58 -4.51
CA LYS A 16 -0.68 11.59 -4.17
C LYS A 16 -0.80 12.67 -5.24
N LYS A 17 0.31 13.13 -5.82
CA LYS A 17 0.30 14.11 -6.93
C LYS A 17 -0.37 13.57 -8.20
N LEU A 18 -0.42 12.25 -8.36
CA LEU A 18 -1.00 11.55 -9.51
C LEU A 18 -2.36 10.91 -9.19
N TYR A 19 -2.86 11.10 -7.97
CA TYR A 19 -4.13 10.54 -7.52
C TYR A 19 -5.28 11.05 -8.40
N GLY A 20 -6.16 10.14 -8.84
CA GLY A 20 -7.24 10.45 -9.77
C GLY A 20 -6.81 10.64 -11.23
N ARG A 21 -5.50 10.73 -11.53
CA ARG A 21 -4.97 10.83 -12.90
C ARG A 21 -4.44 9.49 -13.43
N ASN A 22 -4.03 8.60 -12.54
CA ASN A 22 -3.50 7.27 -12.86
C ASN A 22 -4.10 6.23 -11.91
N SER A 23 -4.71 5.18 -12.47
CA SER A 23 -5.28 4.06 -11.71
C SER A 23 -4.29 3.44 -10.73
N PHE A 24 -3.05 3.21 -11.15
CA PHE A 24 -2.00 2.68 -10.27
C PHE A 24 -1.73 3.61 -9.09
N SER A 25 -1.59 4.92 -9.34
CA SER A 25 -1.32 5.87 -8.27
C SER A 25 -2.48 6.02 -7.30
N SER A 26 -3.73 5.99 -7.80
CA SER A 26 -4.92 5.94 -6.96
C SER A 26 -4.91 4.70 -6.06
N GLY A 27 -4.68 3.52 -6.65
CA GLY A 27 -4.52 2.28 -5.92
C GLY A 27 -3.44 2.35 -4.85
N TYR A 28 -2.25 2.85 -5.21
CA TYR A 28 -1.11 2.96 -4.28
C TYR A 28 -1.47 3.77 -3.04
N VAL A 29 -2.09 4.94 -3.22
CA VAL A 29 -2.50 5.79 -2.10
C VAL A 29 -3.55 5.09 -1.25
N MET A 30 -4.55 4.45 -1.86
CA MET A 30 -5.58 3.70 -1.14
C MET A 30 -4.99 2.56 -0.29
N GLY A 31 -4.14 1.73 -0.89
CA GLY A 31 -3.52 0.60 -0.21
C GLY A 31 -2.59 1.03 0.93
N ALA A 32 -1.83 2.10 0.72
CA ALA A 32 -0.97 2.66 1.77
C ALA A 32 -1.77 3.19 2.96
N THR A 33 -2.88 3.90 2.68
CA THR A 33 -3.79 4.42 3.71
C THR A 33 -4.48 3.30 4.49
N ILE A 34 -5.13 2.35 3.81
CA ILE A 34 -5.84 1.23 4.45
C ILE A 34 -4.91 0.42 5.35
N TYR A 35 -3.70 0.10 4.88
CA TYR A 35 -2.76 -0.67 5.69
C TYR A 35 -2.17 0.14 6.86
N SER A 36 -2.12 1.47 6.77
CA SER A 36 -1.63 2.30 7.88
C SER A 36 -2.51 2.21 9.13
N ASP A 37 -3.81 1.92 8.95
CA ASP A 37 -4.77 1.76 10.04
C ASP A 37 -4.97 0.30 10.47
N TYR A 38 -4.75 -0.65 9.56
CA TYR A 38 -4.76 -2.09 9.87
C TYR A 38 -4.12 -2.49 11.21
N PRO A 39 -2.89 -2.08 11.58
CA PRO A 39 -2.28 -2.49 12.84
C PRO A 39 -2.91 -1.86 14.09
N LYS A 40 -3.75 -0.84 13.94
CA LYS A 40 -4.44 -0.13 15.03
C LYS A 40 -5.86 -0.66 15.25
N CYS A 41 -6.43 -1.33 14.26
CA CYS A 41 -7.78 -1.87 14.27
C CYS A 41 -7.92 -3.09 15.20
N ASP A 42 -9.15 -3.35 15.65
CA ASP A 42 -9.51 -4.58 16.38
C ASP A 42 -9.51 -5.82 15.46
N LYS A 43 -9.70 -7.01 16.03
CA LYS A 43 -9.62 -8.28 15.30
C LYS A 43 -10.65 -8.42 14.17
N ASN A 44 -11.86 -7.87 14.32
CA ASN A 44 -12.89 -7.96 13.29
C ASN A 44 -12.55 -7.02 12.13
N SER A 45 -12.24 -5.76 12.43
CA SER A 45 -11.77 -4.78 11.46
C SER A 45 -10.51 -5.25 10.69
N GLN A 46 -9.58 -5.92 11.37
CA GLN A 46 -8.42 -6.53 10.72
C GLN A 46 -8.80 -7.65 9.75
N LYS A 47 -9.79 -8.48 10.07
CA LYS A 47 -10.28 -9.53 9.16
C LYS A 47 -10.90 -8.93 7.90
N GLU A 48 -11.69 -7.87 8.05
CA GLU A 48 -12.32 -7.15 6.93
C GLU A 48 -11.26 -6.52 6.02
N ILE A 49 -10.30 -5.80 6.59
CA ILE A 49 -9.18 -5.22 5.82
C ILE A 49 -8.38 -6.33 5.11
N LYS A 50 -8.18 -7.49 5.75
CA LYS A 50 -7.51 -8.62 5.12
C LYS A 50 -8.31 -9.15 3.93
N ALA A 51 -9.63 -9.29 4.04
CA ALA A 51 -10.48 -9.71 2.94
C ALA A 51 -10.44 -8.71 1.77
N ILE A 52 -10.39 -7.40 2.07
CA ILE A 52 -10.19 -6.35 1.06
C ILE A 52 -8.84 -6.57 0.35
N ILE A 53 -7.75 -6.73 1.10
CA ILE A 53 -6.41 -6.97 0.53
C ILE A 53 -6.40 -8.24 -0.35
N ASP A 54 -7.05 -9.32 0.09
CA ASP A 54 -7.13 -10.58 -0.65
C ASP A 54 -7.89 -10.41 -1.99
N SER A 55 -8.96 -9.62 -2.01
CA SER A 55 -9.69 -9.26 -3.23
C SER A 55 -8.83 -8.46 -4.21
N TYR A 56 -8.15 -7.41 -3.74
CA TYR A 56 -7.22 -6.64 -4.56
C TYR A 56 -6.03 -7.48 -5.04
N HIS A 57 -5.56 -8.44 -4.25
CA HIS A 57 -4.51 -9.36 -4.67
C HIS A 57 -4.96 -10.25 -5.84
N ALA A 58 -6.19 -10.76 -5.82
CA ALA A 58 -6.75 -11.52 -6.93
C ALA A 58 -6.85 -10.67 -8.21
N ASN A 59 -7.37 -9.44 -8.09
CA ASN A 59 -7.50 -8.52 -9.23
C ASN A 59 -6.14 -8.07 -9.78
N ALA A 60 -5.14 -7.84 -8.93
CA ALA A 60 -3.79 -7.49 -9.35
C ALA A 60 -3.14 -8.60 -10.20
N LYS A 61 -3.39 -9.87 -9.85
CA LYS A 61 -2.96 -11.03 -10.64
C LYS A 61 -3.61 -11.07 -12.02
N ASN A 62 -4.85 -10.61 -12.13
CA ASN A 62 -5.59 -10.50 -13.38
C ASN A 62 -5.21 -9.29 -14.23
N GLY A 63 -4.23 -8.49 -13.77
CA GLY A 63 -3.69 -7.37 -14.53
C GLY A 63 -4.28 -6.00 -14.18
N ASP A 64 -5.22 -5.91 -13.23
CA ASP A 64 -5.84 -4.64 -12.85
C ASP A 64 -4.82 -3.66 -12.24
N GLU A 65 -4.65 -2.51 -12.90
CA GLU A 65 -3.62 -1.53 -12.55
C GLU A 65 -3.89 -0.85 -11.20
N LEU A 66 -5.15 -0.58 -10.89
CA LEU A 66 -5.54 -0.03 -9.59
C LEU A 66 -5.17 -1.01 -8.47
N SER A 67 -5.47 -2.29 -8.65
CA SER A 67 -5.16 -3.35 -7.71
C SER A 67 -3.65 -3.59 -7.56
N LYS A 68 -2.87 -3.52 -8.64
CA LYS A 68 -1.40 -3.56 -8.55
C LYS A 68 -0.86 -2.40 -7.73
N GLY A 69 -1.39 -1.19 -7.96
CA GLY A 69 -1.10 -0.02 -7.16
C GLY A 69 -1.38 -0.26 -5.68
N PHE A 70 -2.59 -0.72 -5.38
CA PHE A 70 -3.05 -1.04 -4.02
C PHE A 70 -2.10 -1.99 -3.31
N MET A 71 -1.77 -3.12 -3.94
CA MET A 71 -0.87 -4.11 -3.36
C MET A 71 0.54 -3.57 -3.13
N CYS A 72 1.03 -2.68 -4.00
CA CYS A 72 2.32 -2.00 -3.81
C CYS A 72 2.29 -1.06 -2.60
N GLY A 73 1.21 -0.28 -2.43
CA GLY A 73 1.03 0.60 -1.27
C GLY A 73 0.98 -0.18 0.04
N VAL A 74 0.19 -1.25 0.10
CA VAL A 74 0.10 -2.16 1.26
C VAL A 74 1.47 -2.71 1.62
N ARG A 75 2.20 -3.25 0.63
CA ARG A 75 3.52 -3.86 0.84
C ARG A 75 4.54 -2.86 1.37
N ASP A 76 4.60 -1.66 0.81
CA ASP A 76 5.57 -0.66 1.20
C ASP A 76 5.29 -0.13 2.62
N SER A 77 4.02 0.12 2.96
CA SER A 77 3.61 0.43 4.35
C SER A 77 3.95 -0.69 5.33
N ALA A 78 3.73 -1.96 4.93
CA ALA A 78 4.08 -3.12 5.75
C ALA A 78 5.58 -3.23 6.01
N ASN A 79 6.39 -3.00 4.97
CA ASN A 79 7.84 -3.03 5.05
C ASN A 79 8.39 -1.89 5.90
N GLU A 80 7.85 -0.67 5.75
CA GLU A 80 8.23 0.47 6.60
C GLU A 80 7.94 0.17 8.07
N ARG A 81 6.73 -0.29 8.41
CA ARG A 81 6.38 -0.70 9.78
C ARG A 81 7.38 -1.73 10.35
N LYS A 82 7.66 -2.78 9.58
CA LYS A 82 8.64 -3.82 9.99
C LYS A 82 10.03 -3.25 10.21
N GLN A 83 10.47 -2.31 9.38
CA GLN A 83 11.76 -1.63 9.53
C GLN A 83 11.81 -0.77 10.81
N HIS A 84 10.73 -0.04 11.13
CA HIS A 84 10.65 0.72 12.37
C HIS A 84 10.66 -0.17 13.61
N LEU A 85 9.97 -1.33 13.56
CA LEU A 85 9.99 -2.30 14.66
C LEU A 85 11.37 -2.92 14.88
N LYS A 86 12.18 -3.12 13.83
CA LYS A 86 13.56 -3.64 13.95
C LYS A 86 14.56 -2.63 14.52
N ARG A 87 14.24 -1.34 14.45
CA ARG A 87 15.10 -0.25 14.96
C ARG A 87 14.78 0.14 16.40
N ARG A 88 13.74 -0.46 16.99
CA ARG A 88 13.38 -0.37 18.40
C ARG A 88 13.99 -1.56 19.13
#